data_AF-A0A6H1ZCP5-F1
#
_entry.id   AF-A0A6H1ZCP5-F1
#
_cell.length_a   1.000
_cell.length_b   1.000
_cell.length_c   1.000
_cell.angle_alpha   90.00
_cell.angle_beta   90.00
_cell.angle_gamma   90.00
#
_symmetry.space_group_name_H-M   'P 1'
#
loop_
_entity.id
_entity.type
_entity.pdbx_description
1 polymer ?
#
loop_
_entity_poly.entity_id
_entity_poly.type
_entity_poly.pdbx_seq_one_letter_code
_entity_poly.pdbx_strand_id
1 'polypeptide(L)'
;MTNLLPTITPKSDQLNADDLIGRSLTVTVTKVSLSGDADQPIAVHYEGDDGKPYKPCKSMRRVMVHVWGPDGAKFVGKRMTLYRDDAVRFGNAPVGGIRISHMSGIDRDVTMALTATRAARKPFTVSPIKTERGEPVESVDLLSVLTEGRAAASRGSAALTAWWSRLTRDEKSAAKPTLDSELKETAAAADQSALDDDTSFEAEPPPASEEPSSDGTRGPRTDEGDTFPGDNAPPSSREETAEPAEADHADEGTGSAVNVVEGVDRFIADLAFKSLAELKTVQASNNYRARIALLTTTAPEQAERVEKAMRDALESFG
;
A
#
# COMPACT_ATOMS: atom_id res chain seq x y z
N MET A 1 33.00 -15.91 -17.24
CA MET A 1 33.01 -14.95 -16.11
C MET A 1 32.87 -15.75 -14.83
N THR A 2 33.84 -15.75 -13.92
CA THR A 2 33.76 -16.51 -12.65
C THR A 2 33.04 -15.65 -11.62
N ASN A 3 31.85 -16.08 -11.18
CA ASN A 3 31.09 -15.38 -10.16
C ASN A 3 31.56 -15.81 -8.76
N LEU A 4 32.18 -14.91 -8.01
CA LEU A 4 32.72 -15.17 -6.67
C LEU A 4 31.69 -14.96 -5.54
N LEU A 5 30.52 -14.36 -5.83
CA LEU A 5 29.45 -14.12 -4.85
C LEU A 5 29.08 -15.35 -4.00
N PRO A 6 28.90 -16.58 -4.55
CA PRO A 6 28.53 -17.73 -3.73
C PRO A 6 29.63 -18.18 -2.76
N THR A 7 30.90 -17.79 -2.97
CA THR A 7 32.02 -18.23 -2.13
C THR A 7 32.20 -17.39 -0.85
N ILE A 8 31.59 -16.20 -0.81
CA ILE A 8 31.68 -15.27 0.32
C ILE A 8 30.41 -15.25 1.18
N THR A 9 29.35 -15.96 0.77
CA THR A 9 28.09 -16.01 1.50
C THR A 9 28.28 -16.75 2.83
N PRO A 10 28.04 -16.09 3.97
CA PRO A 10 28.14 -16.72 5.29
C PRO A 10 27.16 -17.89 5.44
N LYS A 11 27.54 -18.89 6.25
CA LYS A 11 26.63 -19.94 6.70
C LYS A 11 25.70 -19.33 7.76
N SER A 12 24.63 -18.70 7.28
CA SER A 12 23.63 -17.99 8.07
C SER A 12 22.27 -18.64 7.89
N ASP A 13 21.46 -18.64 8.94
CA ASP A 13 20.07 -19.09 8.99
C ASP A 13 19.08 -18.00 8.50
N GLN A 14 19.61 -16.88 8.02
CA GLN A 14 18.84 -15.74 7.54
C GLN A 14 19.55 -15.06 6.35
N LEU A 15 18.77 -14.29 5.59
CA LEU A 15 19.30 -13.43 4.54
C LEU A 15 20.22 -12.35 5.14
N ASN A 16 21.46 -12.24 4.67
CA ASN A 16 22.42 -11.28 5.20
C ASN A 16 22.42 -9.98 4.37
N ALA A 17 22.69 -8.86 5.02
CA ALA A 17 22.82 -7.58 4.33
C ALA A 17 24.02 -7.55 3.35
N ASP A 18 25.06 -8.34 3.64
CA ASP A 18 26.23 -8.51 2.76
C ASP A 18 25.86 -9.19 1.43
N ASP A 19 24.86 -10.09 1.45
CA ASP A 19 24.38 -10.75 0.24
C ASP A 19 23.66 -9.76 -0.72
N LEU A 20 23.35 -8.55 -0.26
CA LEU A 20 22.72 -7.48 -1.05
C LEU A 20 23.69 -6.33 -1.38
N ILE A 21 25.00 -6.50 -1.18
CA ILE A 21 25.98 -5.50 -1.60
C ILE A 21 25.94 -5.36 -3.13
N GLY A 22 25.72 -4.13 -3.61
CA GLY A 22 25.70 -3.82 -5.04
C GLY A 22 24.49 -4.36 -5.80
N ARG A 23 23.47 -4.92 -5.12
CA ARG A 23 22.24 -5.40 -5.75
C ARG A 23 21.01 -5.21 -4.87
N SER A 24 19.86 -5.01 -5.51
CA SER A 24 18.56 -5.20 -4.89
C SER A 24 18.02 -6.59 -5.22
N LEU A 25 17.20 -7.14 -4.34
CA LEU A 25 16.55 -8.44 -4.50
C LEU A 25 15.04 -8.25 -4.39
N THR A 26 14.32 -8.46 -5.50
CA THR A 26 12.86 -8.51 -5.46
C THR A 26 12.43 -9.92 -5.08
N VAL A 27 11.71 -10.04 -3.98
CA VAL A 27 11.27 -11.31 -3.40
C VAL A 27 9.75 -11.43 -3.45
N THR A 28 9.25 -12.63 -3.76
CA THR A 28 7.83 -13.00 -3.63
C THR A 28 7.66 -13.76 -2.32
N VAL A 29 6.82 -13.28 -1.43
CA VAL A 29 6.59 -13.90 -0.11
C VAL A 29 5.83 -15.21 -0.29
N THR A 30 6.38 -16.30 0.24
CA THR A 30 5.76 -17.63 0.21
C THR A 30 5.11 -17.99 1.53
N LYS A 31 5.70 -17.54 2.65
CA LYS A 31 5.21 -17.81 3.99
C LYS A 31 5.74 -16.79 4.99
N VAL A 32 4.92 -16.42 5.96
CA VAL A 32 5.37 -15.67 7.15
C VAL A 32 5.20 -16.58 8.36
N SER A 33 6.23 -16.67 9.19
CA SER A 33 6.20 -17.45 10.43
C SER A 33 6.73 -16.63 11.60
N LEU A 34 6.34 -17.02 12.81
CA LEU A 34 6.95 -16.47 14.02
C LEU A 34 8.35 -17.07 14.19
N SER A 35 9.32 -16.23 14.51
CA SER A 35 10.66 -16.63 14.90
C SER A 35 10.73 -16.71 16.43
N GLY A 36 11.57 -17.60 16.96
CA GLY A 36 11.85 -17.68 18.41
C GLY A 36 12.66 -16.50 18.96
N ASP A 37 13.17 -15.61 18.09
CA ASP A 37 13.96 -14.44 18.46
C ASP A 37 13.08 -13.23 18.81
N ALA A 38 13.19 -12.72 20.05
CA ALA A 38 12.41 -11.58 20.51
C ALA A 38 12.65 -10.29 19.70
N ASP A 39 13.89 -10.05 19.24
CA ASP A 39 14.25 -8.86 18.45
C ASP A 39 13.78 -8.95 16.99
N GLN A 40 13.70 -10.17 16.46
CA GLN A 40 13.28 -10.49 15.10
C GLN A 40 12.18 -11.56 15.12
N PRO A 41 10.99 -11.25 15.63
CA PRO A 41 9.96 -12.23 15.95
C PRO A 41 9.23 -12.78 14.73
N ILE A 42 9.57 -12.33 13.52
CA ILE A 42 8.97 -12.84 12.29
C ILE A 42 10.07 -13.23 11.30
N ALA A 43 9.85 -14.35 10.62
CA ALA A 43 10.64 -14.82 9.49
C ALA A 43 9.76 -14.82 8.25
N VAL A 44 10.17 -14.06 7.24
CA VAL A 44 9.50 -13.93 5.95
C VAL A 44 10.24 -14.81 4.94
N HIS A 45 9.63 -15.94 4.62
CA HIS A 45 10.10 -16.84 3.57
C HIS A 45 9.66 -16.33 2.22
N TYR A 46 10.50 -16.56 1.22
CA TYR A 46 10.26 -16.12 -0.14
C TYR A 46 10.75 -17.14 -1.17
N GLU A 47 10.35 -16.96 -2.43
CA GLU A 47 10.77 -17.82 -3.53
C GLU A 47 12.29 -17.78 -3.72
N GLY A 48 12.95 -18.92 -3.62
CA GLY A 48 14.41 -19.00 -3.69
C GLY A 48 15.13 -18.48 -2.44
N ASP A 49 14.50 -18.58 -1.26
CA ASP A 49 15.16 -18.23 0.00
C ASP A 49 16.26 -19.21 0.41
N ASP A 50 16.33 -20.42 -0.17
CA ASP A 50 17.30 -21.48 0.12
C ASP A 50 17.46 -21.74 1.64
N GLY A 51 16.36 -21.61 2.39
CA GLY A 51 16.35 -21.76 3.85
C GLY A 51 16.89 -20.56 4.63
N LYS A 52 17.10 -19.42 3.97
CA LYS A 52 17.53 -18.13 4.54
C LYS A 52 16.40 -17.10 4.46
N PRO A 53 15.40 -17.18 5.34
CA PRO A 53 14.32 -16.20 5.34
C PRO A 53 14.83 -14.78 5.62
N TYR A 54 14.04 -13.80 5.17
CA TYR A 54 14.22 -12.41 5.55
C TYR A 54 13.62 -12.17 6.94
N LYS A 55 14.45 -11.75 7.89
CA LYS A 55 14.02 -11.37 9.25
C LYS A 55 14.01 -9.83 9.41
N PRO A 56 12.86 -9.16 9.19
CA PRO A 56 12.78 -7.69 9.19
C PRO A 56 12.97 -7.06 10.57
N CYS A 57 13.71 -5.95 10.63
CA CYS A 57 13.82 -5.12 11.83
C CYS A 57 12.49 -4.41 12.18
N LYS A 58 12.38 -3.87 13.41
CA LYS A 58 11.14 -3.20 13.90
C LYS A 58 10.63 -2.11 12.95
N SER A 59 11.51 -1.30 12.37
CA SER A 59 11.13 -0.25 11.42
C SER A 59 10.59 -0.84 10.12
N MET A 60 11.19 -1.89 9.58
CA MET A 60 10.70 -2.54 8.35
C MET A 60 9.40 -3.32 8.60
N ARG A 61 9.20 -3.89 9.80
CA ARG A 61 7.91 -4.47 10.20
C ARG A 61 6.79 -3.43 10.20
N ARG A 62 7.06 -2.21 10.68
CA ARG A 62 6.08 -1.11 10.62
C ARG A 62 5.72 -0.75 9.19
N VAL A 63 6.69 -0.74 8.28
CA VAL A 63 6.44 -0.55 6.84
C VAL A 63 5.51 -1.62 6.29
N MET A 64 5.82 -2.89 6.56
CA MET A 64 5.00 -4.03 6.10
C MET A 64 3.57 -3.95 6.63
N VAL A 65 3.39 -3.67 7.92
CA VAL A 65 2.07 -3.54 8.54
C VAL A 65 1.30 -2.35 8.01
N HIS A 66 1.96 -1.23 7.75
CA HIS A 66 1.32 -0.04 7.20
C HIS A 66 0.81 -0.26 5.78
N VAL A 67 1.57 -1.01 4.96
CA VAL A 67 1.25 -1.23 3.54
C VAL A 67 0.34 -2.43 3.31
N TRP A 68 0.56 -3.55 4.02
CA TRP A 68 -0.18 -4.80 3.81
C TRP A 68 -1.13 -5.17 4.95
N GLY A 69 -1.15 -4.40 6.03
CA GLY A 69 -1.94 -4.69 7.22
C GLY A 69 -1.21 -5.60 8.23
N PRO A 70 -1.80 -5.83 9.40
CA PRO A 70 -1.16 -6.57 10.50
C PRO A 70 -1.12 -8.09 10.30
N ASP A 71 -1.90 -8.61 9.36
CA ASP A 71 -2.07 -10.06 9.15
C ASP A 71 -1.00 -10.62 8.21
N GLY A 72 0.00 -11.30 8.78
CA GLY A 72 1.10 -11.90 8.04
C GLY A 72 0.70 -13.01 7.07
N ALA A 73 -0.46 -13.67 7.28
CA ALA A 73 -0.94 -14.70 6.35
C ALA A 73 -1.33 -14.11 5.00
N LYS A 74 -1.79 -12.85 4.99
CA LYS A 74 -2.14 -12.12 3.76
C LYS A 74 -0.91 -11.68 2.97
N PHE A 75 0.30 -11.85 3.50
CA PHE A 75 1.50 -11.41 2.79
C PHE A 75 1.92 -12.41 1.71
N VAL A 76 1.43 -13.65 1.76
CA VAL A 76 1.70 -14.69 0.75
C VAL A 76 1.28 -14.22 -0.63
N GLY A 77 2.17 -14.38 -1.62
CA GLY A 77 1.99 -13.92 -3.01
C GLY A 77 2.28 -12.44 -3.23
N LYS A 78 2.53 -11.64 -2.18
CA LYS A 78 2.95 -10.24 -2.32
C LYS A 78 4.45 -10.16 -2.59
N ARG A 79 4.87 -9.10 -3.29
CA ARG A 79 6.26 -8.86 -3.66
C ARG A 79 6.83 -7.64 -2.96
N MET A 80 8.10 -7.69 -2.59
CA MET A 80 8.84 -6.53 -2.09
C MET A 80 10.28 -6.53 -2.62
N THR A 81 10.86 -5.35 -2.81
CA THR A 81 12.26 -5.19 -3.20
C THR A 81 13.11 -4.85 -1.99
N LEU A 82 14.00 -5.77 -1.65
CA LEU A 82 14.97 -5.67 -0.58
C LEU A 82 16.27 -5.06 -1.11
N TYR A 83 16.90 -4.22 -0.31
CA TYR A 83 18.21 -3.65 -0.63
C TYR A 83 19.03 -3.43 0.65
N ARG A 84 20.34 -3.31 0.49
CA ARG A 84 21.25 -2.94 1.57
C ARG A 84 21.29 -1.43 1.76
N ASP A 85 21.06 -0.96 2.97
CA ASP A 85 21.30 0.42 3.40
C ASP A 85 22.52 0.48 4.33
N ASP A 86 23.61 1.07 3.86
CA ASP A 86 24.87 1.24 4.60
C ASP A 86 24.76 2.22 5.78
N ALA A 87 23.74 3.08 5.79
CA ALA A 87 23.53 4.04 6.87
C ALA A 87 22.92 3.41 8.13
N VAL A 88 22.47 2.15 8.06
CA VAL A 88 21.95 1.42 9.23
C VAL A 88 23.09 1.13 10.20
N ARG A 89 22.91 1.57 11.44
CA ARG A 89 23.87 1.40 12.53
C ARG A 89 23.37 0.36 13.52
N PHE A 90 24.29 -0.43 14.04
CA PHE A 90 24.08 -1.31 15.19
C PHE A 90 25.03 -0.85 16.30
N GLY A 91 24.46 -0.38 17.42
CA GLY A 91 25.23 0.38 18.41
C GLY A 91 25.84 1.64 17.78
N ASN A 92 27.15 1.81 17.92
CA ASN A 92 27.90 2.94 17.36
C ASN A 92 28.52 2.67 15.99
N ALA A 93 28.40 1.45 15.43
CA ALA A 93 29.04 1.06 14.19
C ALA A 93 28.04 1.01 13.00
N PRO A 94 28.39 1.56 11.81
CA PRO A 94 27.63 1.38 10.58
C PRO A 94 27.90 -0.02 10.03
N VAL A 95 27.06 -0.98 10.42
CA VAL A 95 27.15 -2.38 9.95
C VAL A 95 26.38 -2.60 8.65
N GLY A 96 25.45 -1.69 8.32
CA GLY A 96 24.51 -1.86 7.22
C GLY A 96 23.34 -2.76 7.59
N GLY A 97 22.25 -2.66 6.83
CA GLY A 97 21.04 -3.43 7.11
C GLY A 97 20.13 -3.55 5.90
N ILE A 98 19.24 -4.53 5.94
CA ILE A 98 18.28 -4.77 4.86
C ILE A 98 17.09 -3.85 5.05
N ARG A 99 16.71 -3.15 3.98
CA ARG A 99 15.51 -2.29 3.92
C ARG A 99 14.65 -2.62 2.70
N ILE A 100 13.42 -2.11 2.73
CA ILE A 100 12.41 -2.30 1.69
C ILE A 100 12.28 -1.01 0.89
N SER A 101 12.58 -1.04 -0.41
CA SER A 101 12.43 0.13 -1.29
C SER A 101 11.10 0.14 -2.03
N HIS A 102 10.64 -1.05 -2.46
CA HIS A 102 9.41 -1.18 -3.22
C HIS A 102 8.52 -2.29 -2.67
N MET A 103 7.20 -2.11 -2.78
CA MET A 103 6.20 -3.12 -2.38
C MET A 103 5.08 -3.24 -3.41
N SER A 104 4.49 -4.42 -3.53
CA SER A 104 3.27 -4.65 -4.32
C SER A 104 2.01 -4.22 -3.56
N GLY A 105 0.91 -3.90 -4.28
CA GLY A 105 -0.36 -3.54 -3.64
C GLY A 105 -0.44 -2.10 -3.15
N ILE A 106 0.42 -1.23 -3.69
CA ILE A 106 0.36 0.22 -3.55
C ILE A 106 0.30 0.83 -4.95
N ASP A 107 -0.53 1.85 -5.12
CA ASP A 107 -0.71 2.52 -6.42
C ASP A 107 0.19 3.76 -6.56
N ARG A 108 0.66 4.28 -5.43
CA ARG A 108 1.48 5.49 -5.31
C ARG A 108 2.49 5.36 -4.20
N ASP A 109 3.50 6.22 -4.21
CA ASP A 109 4.51 6.30 -3.17
C ASP A 109 3.87 6.49 -1.79
N VAL A 110 4.24 5.64 -0.85
CA VAL A 110 3.79 5.70 0.54
C VAL A 110 4.92 6.22 1.39
N THR A 111 4.75 7.42 1.97
CA THR A 111 5.74 8.02 2.86
C THR A 111 5.30 7.90 4.31
N MET A 112 6.16 7.37 5.16
CA MET A 112 5.90 7.24 6.60
C MET A 112 7.09 7.70 7.44
N ALA A 113 6.81 8.30 8.59
CA ALA A 113 7.86 8.74 9.50
C ALA A 113 8.43 7.56 10.30
N LEU A 114 9.59 7.05 9.93
CA LEU A 114 10.30 6.01 10.66
C LEU A 114 11.21 6.62 11.72
N THR A 115 11.32 5.96 12.87
CA THR A 115 12.27 6.34 13.92
C THR A 115 13.70 6.08 13.42
N ALA A 116 14.50 7.13 13.30
CA ALA A 116 15.91 7.04 12.91
C ALA A 116 16.83 7.02 14.14
N THR A 117 16.54 7.86 15.13
CA THR A 117 17.18 7.86 16.45
C THR A 117 16.09 8.03 17.53
N ARG A 118 16.43 7.85 18.82
CA ARG A 118 15.46 8.02 19.93
C ARG A 118 14.76 9.39 19.90
N ALA A 119 15.43 10.43 19.38
CA ALA A 119 14.92 11.80 19.33
C ALA A 119 14.42 12.24 17.93
N ALA A 120 14.62 11.45 16.87
CA ALA A 120 14.33 11.89 15.50
C ALA A 120 13.59 10.84 14.68
N ARG A 121 12.51 11.29 14.04
CA ARG A 121 11.81 10.55 12.98
C ARG A 121 12.18 11.13 11.63
N LYS A 122 12.45 10.27 10.65
CA LYS A 122 12.73 10.67 9.27
C LYS A 122 11.64 10.11 8.36
N PRO A 123 11.19 10.87 7.35
CA PRO A 123 10.31 10.33 6.33
C PRO A 123 11.04 9.20 5.59
N PHE A 124 10.33 8.10 5.37
CA PHE A 124 10.78 6.96 4.60
C PHE A 124 9.72 6.65 3.56
N THR A 125 10.13 6.64 2.30
CA THR A 125 9.23 6.48 1.16
C THR A 125 9.40 5.09 0.58
N VAL A 126 8.28 4.41 0.35
CA VAL A 126 8.21 3.12 -0.33
C VAL A 126 7.46 3.31 -1.62
N SER A 127 8.08 2.89 -2.72
CA SER A 127 7.53 3.05 -4.06
C SER A 127 6.81 1.79 -4.53
N PRO A 128 5.83 1.90 -5.43
CA PRO A 128 5.16 0.74 -5.98
C PRO A 128 6.14 -0.12 -6.79
N ILE A 129 6.09 -1.44 -6.60
CA ILE A 129 6.71 -2.36 -7.55
C ILE A 129 5.96 -2.17 -8.87
N LYS A 130 6.67 -1.62 -9.86
CA LYS A 130 6.26 -1.75 -11.26
C LYS A 130 6.16 -3.24 -11.50
N THR A 131 4.94 -3.75 -11.56
CA THR A 131 4.72 -5.14 -11.93
C THR A 131 5.31 -5.27 -13.33
N GLU A 132 6.49 -5.89 -13.42
CA GLU A 132 6.79 -6.70 -14.60
C GLU A 132 5.68 -7.74 -14.59
N ARG A 133 4.63 -7.39 -15.32
CA ARG A 133 3.50 -8.24 -15.65
C ARG A 133 4.16 -9.46 -16.26
N GLY A 134 4.14 -10.55 -15.51
CA GLY A 134 4.78 -11.79 -15.92
C GLY A 134 4.28 -12.15 -17.30
N GLU A 135 5.19 -12.13 -18.27
CA GLU A 135 4.93 -12.35 -19.69
C GLU A 135 3.84 -11.44 -20.28
N PRO A 136 3.87 -11.14 -21.59
CA PRO A 136 2.65 -10.67 -22.21
C PRO A 136 1.62 -11.79 -22.04
N VAL A 137 0.66 -11.62 -21.12
CA VAL A 137 -0.71 -12.06 -21.42
C VAL A 137 -0.95 -11.56 -22.82
N GLU A 138 -1.14 -12.49 -23.77
CA GLU A 138 -1.31 -12.23 -25.19
C GLU A 138 -1.89 -10.84 -25.33
N SER A 139 -1.07 -9.91 -25.82
CA SER A 139 -1.50 -8.53 -26.00
C SER A 139 -2.87 -8.65 -26.62
N VAL A 140 -3.91 -8.21 -25.91
CA VAL A 140 -5.22 -7.99 -26.51
C VAL A 140 -4.86 -7.31 -27.82
N ASP A 141 -5.09 -7.98 -28.94
CA ASP A 141 -4.68 -7.47 -30.22
C ASP A 141 -5.60 -6.29 -30.49
N LEU A 142 -5.22 -5.15 -29.91
CA LEU A 142 -6.01 -3.94 -29.88
C LEU A 142 -6.29 -3.52 -31.32
N LEU A 143 -5.41 -3.88 -32.25
CA LEU A 143 -5.61 -3.68 -33.66
C LEU A 143 -6.79 -4.50 -34.19
N SER A 144 -6.92 -5.80 -33.91
CA SER A 144 -8.11 -6.57 -34.31
C SER A 144 -9.37 -6.12 -33.58
N VAL A 145 -9.31 -5.88 -32.26
CA VAL A 145 -10.46 -5.39 -31.48
C VAL A 145 -10.98 -4.05 -32.04
N LEU A 146 -10.09 -3.10 -32.33
CA LEU A 146 -10.48 -1.82 -32.93
C LEU A 146 -10.91 -1.96 -34.39
N THR A 147 -10.36 -2.91 -35.15
CA THR A 147 -10.79 -3.19 -36.52
C THR A 147 -12.23 -3.72 -36.54
N GLU A 148 -12.56 -4.65 -35.64
CA GLU A 148 -13.93 -5.13 -35.44
C GLU A 148 -14.87 -4.01 -34.97
N GLY A 149 -14.40 -3.15 -34.06
CA GLY A 149 -15.14 -1.98 -33.61
C GLY A 149 -15.46 -0.99 -34.73
N ARG A 150 -14.48 -0.71 -35.61
CA ARG A 150 -14.68 0.15 -36.80
C ARG A 150 -15.65 -0.48 -37.80
N ALA A 151 -15.55 -1.78 -38.04
CA ALA A 151 -16.48 -2.49 -38.91
C ALA A 151 -17.90 -2.56 -38.31
N ALA A 152 -18.02 -2.61 -36.98
CA ALA A 152 -19.30 -2.52 -36.29
C ALA A 152 -19.88 -1.10 -36.37
N ALA A 153 -19.04 -0.06 -36.21
CA ALA A 153 -19.46 1.32 -36.35
C ALA A 153 -19.96 1.64 -37.76
N SER A 154 -19.32 1.14 -38.82
CA SER A 154 -19.80 1.35 -40.19
C SER A 154 -21.13 0.66 -40.51
N ARG A 155 -21.58 -0.27 -39.66
CA ARG A 155 -22.91 -0.91 -39.74
C ARG A 155 -23.97 -0.22 -38.86
N GLY A 156 -23.62 0.86 -38.18
CA GLY A 156 -24.55 1.62 -37.35
C GLY A 156 -24.44 1.40 -35.83
N SER A 157 -25.19 2.20 -35.06
CA SER A 157 -25.11 2.24 -33.59
C SER A 157 -25.54 0.95 -32.89
N ALA A 158 -26.47 0.20 -33.49
CA ALA A 158 -26.92 -1.10 -32.98
C ALA A 158 -25.80 -2.15 -33.02
N ALA A 159 -25.05 -2.20 -34.13
CA ALA A 159 -23.93 -3.13 -34.29
C ALA A 159 -22.75 -2.76 -33.37
N LEU A 160 -22.50 -1.47 -33.16
CA LEU A 160 -21.48 -0.98 -32.22
C LEU A 160 -21.80 -1.37 -30.77
N THR A 161 -23.07 -1.26 -30.35
CA THR A 161 -23.50 -1.64 -28.99
C THR A 161 -23.38 -3.16 -28.76
N ALA A 162 -23.73 -3.96 -29.77
CA ALA A 162 -23.57 -5.42 -29.72
C ALA A 162 -22.10 -5.83 -29.58
N TRP A 163 -21.20 -5.21 -30.35
CA TRP A 163 -19.75 -5.43 -30.23
C TRP A 163 -19.26 -5.04 -28.83
N TRP A 164 -19.60 -3.84 -28.35
CA TRP A 164 -19.18 -3.36 -27.04
C TRP A 164 -19.63 -4.28 -25.90
N SER A 165 -20.82 -4.88 -26.00
CA SER A 165 -21.34 -5.80 -24.98
C SER A 165 -20.48 -7.05 -24.79
N ARG A 166 -19.86 -7.55 -25.88
CA ARG A 166 -19.10 -8.80 -25.92
C ARG A 166 -17.66 -8.69 -25.41
N LEU A 167 -17.13 -7.47 -25.31
CA LEU A 167 -15.77 -7.20 -24.84
C LEU A 167 -15.61 -7.47 -23.33
N THR A 168 -14.44 -7.95 -22.95
CA THR A 168 -13.97 -8.10 -21.56
C THR A 168 -13.71 -6.74 -20.90
N ARG A 169 -13.48 -6.73 -19.57
CA ARG A 169 -13.19 -5.48 -18.83
C ARG A 169 -11.94 -4.77 -19.36
N ASP A 170 -10.90 -5.53 -19.70
CA ASP A 170 -9.61 -4.98 -20.11
C ASP A 170 -9.69 -4.43 -21.55
N GLU A 171 -10.36 -5.15 -22.45
CA GLU A 171 -10.67 -4.68 -23.82
C GLU A 171 -11.52 -3.40 -23.81
N LYS A 172 -12.56 -3.35 -22.97
CA LYS A 172 -13.39 -2.14 -22.80
C LYS A 172 -12.56 -0.96 -22.33
N SER A 173 -11.66 -1.16 -21.36
CA SER A 173 -10.79 -0.09 -20.88
C SER A 173 -9.84 0.41 -21.96
N ALA A 174 -9.32 -0.49 -22.81
CA ALA A 174 -8.39 -0.15 -23.88
C ALA A 174 -9.08 0.50 -25.10
N ALA A 175 -10.29 0.08 -25.45
CA ALA A 175 -11.04 0.57 -26.60
C ALA A 175 -11.89 1.82 -26.30
N LYS A 176 -12.16 2.14 -25.02
CA LYS A 176 -12.93 3.31 -24.59
C LYS A 176 -12.48 4.65 -25.21
N PRO A 177 -11.19 5.02 -25.22
CA PRO A 177 -10.78 6.31 -25.82
C PRO A 177 -11.15 6.40 -27.31
N THR A 178 -10.92 5.34 -28.10
CA THR A 178 -11.25 5.29 -29.53
C THR A 178 -12.76 5.20 -29.78
N LEU A 179 -13.51 4.53 -28.90
CA LEU A 179 -14.96 4.51 -28.94
C LEU A 179 -15.53 5.92 -28.81
N ASP A 180 -15.05 6.67 -27.82
CA ASP A 180 -15.53 8.02 -27.52
C ASP A 180 -15.11 9.04 -28.58
N SER A 181 -13.94 8.87 -29.21
CA SER A 181 -13.41 9.83 -30.20
C SER A 181 -13.81 9.55 -31.65
N GLU A 182 -13.98 8.28 -32.07
CA GLU A 182 -14.13 7.92 -33.49
C GLU A 182 -15.38 7.07 -33.77
N LEU A 183 -15.57 5.99 -32.99
CA LEU A 183 -16.55 4.96 -33.36
C LEU A 183 -18.00 5.45 -33.20
N LYS A 184 -18.29 6.30 -32.20
CA LYS A 184 -19.62 6.88 -32.01
C LYS A 184 -20.05 7.78 -33.15
N GLU A 185 -19.14 8.65 -33.61
CA GLU A 185 -19.42 9.55 -34.74
C GLU A 185 -19.61 8.77 -36.03
N THR A 186 -18.76 7.77 -36.28
CA THR A 186 -18.86 6.90 -37.45
C THR A 186 -20.17 6.11 -37.47
N ALA A 187 -20.61 5.61 -36.32
CA ALA A 187 -21.89 4.89 -36.20
C ALA A 187 -23.10 5.78 -36.42
N ALA A 188 -23.09 7.01 -35.90
CA ALA A 188 -24.15 7.98 -36.12
C ALA A 188 -24.23 8.41 -37.60
N ALA A 189 -23.10 8.60 -38.27
CA ALA A 189 -23.06 8.91 -39.69
C ALA A 189 -23.56 7.74 -40.57
N ALA A 190 -23.26 6.50 -40.20
CA ALA A 190 -23.77 5.31 -40.90
C ALA A 190 -25.29 5.16 -40.76
N ASP A 191 -25.83 5.40 -39.56
CA ASP A 191 -27.28 5.38 -39.33
C ASP A 191 -28.00 6.48 -40.14
N GLN A 192 -27.38 7.67 -40.24
CA GLN A 192 -27.92 8.78 -41.04
C GLN A 192 -27.91 8.46 -42.54
N SER A 193 -26.81 7.91 -43.05
CA SER A 193 -26.70 7.54 -44.48
C SER A 193 -27.67 6.42 -44.87
N ALA A 194 -28.02 5.52 -43.96
CA ALA A 194 -29.01 4.46 -44.22
C ALA A 194 -30.45 5.01 -44.29
N LEU A 195 -30.72 6.12 -43.61
CA LEU A 195 -32.01 6.83 -43.68
C LEU A 195 -32.15 7.66 -44.96
N ASP A 196 -31.05 8.21 -45.48
CA ASP A 196 -31.06 9.04 -46.68
C ASP A 196 -31.21 8.21 -47.98
N ASP A 197 -30.72 6.96 -48.01
CA ASP A 197 -30.82 6.05 -49.18
C ASP A 197 -32.26 5.55 -49.45
N ASP A 198 -33.09 5.45 -48.40
CA ASP A 198 -34.50 5.04 -48.50
C ASP A 198 -35.43 6.18 -48.98
N THR A 199 -34.88 7.39 -49.20
CA THR A 199 -35.64 8.58 -49.63
C THR A 199 -35.45 8.95 -51.10
N SER A 200 -34.61 8.24 -51.87
CA SER A 200 -34.56 8.36 -53.33
C SER A 200 -35.64 7.53 -54.01
N PHE A 201 -36.91 7.83 -53.73
CA PHE A 201 -38.01 7.45 -54.61
C PHE A 201 -38.22 8.59 -55.62
N GLU A 202 -37.84 8.32 -56.86
CA GLU A 202 -37.90 9.20 -58.02
C GLU A 202 -39.32 9.78 -58.20
N ALA A 203 -39.53 11.02 -57.75
CA ALA A 203 -40.78 11.75 -57.94
C ALA A 203 -40.79 12.36 -59.35
N GLU A 204 -41.46 11.69 -60.29
CA GLU A 204 -41.90 12.33 -61.54
C GLU A 204 -42.79 13.54 -61.22
N PRO A 205 -42.65 14.67 -61.93
CA PRO A 205 -43.43 15.88 -61.65
C PRO A 205 -44.82 15.80 -62.31
N PRO A 206 -45.93 16.01 -61.58
CA PRO A 206 -47.22 16.28 -62.22
C PRO A 206 -47.37 17.78 -62.58
N PRO A 207 -48.16 18.09 -63.61
CA PRO A 207 -48.27 19.44 -64.16
C PRO A 207 -49.21 20.35 -63.34
N ALA A 208 -49.04 21.65 -63.59
CA ALA A 208 -49.82 22.76 -63.07
C ALA A 208 -51.35 22.61 -63.25
N SER A 209 -52.13 23.08 -62.27
CA SER A 209 -53.17 24.11 -62.45
C SER A 209 -54.08 24.28 -61.21
N GLU A 210 -54.24 25.56 -60.83
CA GLU A 210 -55.42 26.25 -60.31
C GLU A 210 -56.11 25.84 -58.97
N GLU A 211 -56.09 26.81 -58.04
CA GLU A 211 -56.90 26.96 -56.82
C GLU A 211 -58.44 27.05 -57.14
N PRO A 212 -59.40 27.27 -56.19
CA PRO A 212 -59.28 27.63 -54.76
C PRO A 212 -60.36 27.05 -53.79
N SER A 213 -60.33 27.56 -52.55
CA SER A 213 -61.46 27.86 -51.63
C SER A 213 -61.51 26.99 -50.37
N SER A 214 -60.99 27.51 -49.24
CA SER A 214 -61.73 28.14 -48.11
C SER A 214 -62.15 27.09 -47.06
N ASP A 215 -62.19 27.28 -45.75
CA ASP A 215 -62.11 28.37 -44.77
C ASP A 215 -61.84 27.58 -43.44
N GLY A 216 -61.02 27.96 -42.47
CA GLY A 216 -61.09 29.22 -41.77
C GLY A 216 -60.50 29.10 -40.35
N THR A 217 -59.99 30.24 -39.91
CA THR A 217 -60.07 30.77 -38.54
C THR A 217 -58.93 30.54 -37.54
N ARG A 218 -58.32 31.71 -37.25
CA ARG A 218 -57.68 32.22 -36.02
C ARG A 218 -56.24 31.81 -35.68
N GLY A 219 -55.33 32.75 -35.99
CA GLY A 219 -54.26 33.11 -35.06
C GLY A 219 -54.69 34.24 -34.10
N PRO A 220 -53.75 35.04 -33.55
CA PRO A 220 -52.32 34.76 -33.46
C PRO A 220 -51.66 35.27 -32.14
N ARG A 221 -50.33 35.06 -32.06
CA ARG A 221 -49.28 35.81 -31.31
C ARG A 221 -49.17 35.56 -29.81
N THR A 222 -48.01 35.60 -29.14
CA THR A 222 -46.54 35.73 -29.40
C THR A 222 -45.91 35.45 -28.02
N ASP A 223 -44.85 34.65 -27.93
CA ASP A 223 -43.44 35.06 -27.72
C ASP A 223 -43.09 35.70 -26.36
N GLU A 224 -41.86 35.40 -25.91
CA GLU A 224 -41.13 35.90 -24.73
C GLU A 224 -41.57 35.28 -23.38
N GLY A 225 -40.70 34.88 -22.45
CA GLY A 225 -39.26 35.05 -22.29
C GLY A 225 -38.92 34.82 -20.81
N ASP A 226 -37.75 34.25 -20.58
CA ASP A 226 -36.85 34.43 -19.44
C ASP A 226 -37.21 34.12 -17.96
N THR A 227 -36.36 33.23 -17.41
CA THR A 227 -35.72 33.18 -16.08
C THR A 227 -36.43 33.63 -14.79
N PHE A 228 -36.36 32.76 -13.76
CA PHE A 228 -36.42 33.20 -12.35
C PHE A 228 -35.26 32.61 -11.50
N PRO A 229 -34.58 33.44 -10.68
CA PRO A 229 -33.40 33.07 -9.90
C PRO A 229 -33.67 32.94 -8.38
N GLY A 230 -32.70 32.37 -7.65
CA GLY A 230 -32.23 32.95 -6.39
C GLY A 230 -32.77 32.38 -5.07
N ASP A 231 -31.82 31.84 -4.30
CA ASP A 231 -31.82 31.57 -2.87
C ASP A 231 -32.44 32.66 -1.98
N ASN A 232 -33.06 32.21 -0.87
CA ASN A 232 -32.84 32.79 0.46
C ASN A 232 -33.23 31.81 1.58
N ALA A 233 -32.29 31.60 2.51
CA ALA A 233 -32.29 30.75 3.71
C ALA A 233 -33.23 31.27 4.85
N PRO A 234 -33.19 30.85 6.15
CA PRO A 234 -32.37 29.88 6.92
C PRO A 234 -33.21 29.10 8.01
N PRO A 235 -32.75 28.84 9.27
CA PRO A 235 -31.95 27.69 9.73
C PRO A 235 -32.58 26.90 10.92
N SER A 236 -32.03 25.71 11.24
CA SER A 236 -32.26 24.97 12.50
C SER A 236 -31.08 24.02 12.75
N SER A 237 -30.11 24.41 13.58
CA SER A 237 -29.82 23.83 14.91
C SER A 237 -29.54 22.31 14.95
N ARG A 238 -28.32 21.89 15.31
CA ARG A 238 -27.88 21.57 16.69
C ARG A 238 -26.49 20.94 16.71
N GLU A 239 -25.75 21.28 17.76
CA GLU A 239 -24.44 20.78 18.19
C GLU A 239 -24.39 19.26 18.39
N GLU A 240 -23.25 18.65 18.09
CA GLU A 240 -22.71 17.55 18.90
C GLU A 240 -21.17 17.58 18.88
N THR A 241 -20.61 17.75 20.08
CA THR A 241 -19.21 17.95 20.40
C THR A 241 -18.56 16.58 20.63
N ALA A 242 -17.45 16.28 19.98
CA ALA A 242 -16.65 15.09 20.24
C ALA A 242 -15.34 15.45 20.97
N GLU A 243 -15.22 15.00 22.22
CA GLU A 243 -14.00 15.01 23.04
C GLU A 243 -12.93 14.06 22.48
N PRO A 244 -11.63 14.34 22.63
CA PRO A 244 -10.58 13.36 22.40
C PRO A 244 -10.27 12.58 23.69
N ALA A 245 -10.27 11.25 23.58
CA ALA A 245 -9.87 10.31 24.62
C ALA A 245 -8.36 10.36 24.88
N GLU A 246 -8.01 10.37 26.17
CA GLU A 246 -6.67 10.18 26.71
C GLU A 246 -6.09 8.81 26.33
N ALA A 247 -4.81 8.77 25.96
CA ALA A 247 -4.06 7.53 25.79
C ALA A 247 -2.86 7.51 26.73
N ASP A 248 -2.99 6.64 27.73
CA ASP A 248 -2.03 6.26 28.75
C ASP A 248 -0.88 5.39 28.19
N HIS A 249 0.20 5.33 28.96
CA HIS A 249 1.58 4.91 28.71
C HIS A 249 1.92 3.58 27.96
N ALA A 250 3.08 3.59 27.29
CA ALA A 250 4.16 2.59 27.45
C ALA A 250 5.48 3.07 26.80
N ASP A 251 6.37 3.66 27.61
CA ASP A 251 7.74 4.10 27.26
C ASP A 251 8.75 3.00 27.63
N GLU A 252 9.44 2.42 26.64
CA GLU A 252 10.58 1.52 26.82
C GLU A 252 11.49 1.60 25.57
N GLY A 253 12.79 1.93 25.57
CA GLY A 253 13.74 2.33 26.60
C GLY A 253 15.16 2.11 26.05
N THR A 254 15.88 3.19 25.71
CA THR A 254 17.37 3.22 25.69
C THR A 254 17.82 4.51 26.37
N GLY A 255 17.93 4.42 27.69
CA GLY A 255 18.27 5.50 28.59
C GLY A 255 19.73 5.92 28.53
N SER A 256 19.98 7.23 28.45
CA SER A 256 21.21 7.87 28.96
C SER A 256 21.46 7.42 30.42
N ALA A 257 22.68 7.47 30.95
CA ALA A 257 22.99 7.06 32.32
C ALA A 257 22.06 7.70 33.39
N VAL A 258 21.54 8.90 33.12
CA VAL A 258 20.53 9.59 33.94
C VAL A 258 19.16 8.87 33.92
N ASN A 259 18.73 8.37 32.75
CA ASN A 259 17.49 7.57 32.61
C ASN A 259 17.60 6.17 33.23
N VAL A 260 18.83 5.64 33.40
CA VAL A 260 19.01 4.30 33.98
C VAL A 260 18.76 4.33 35.49
N VAL A 261 19.11 5.43 36.17
CA VAL A 261 18.80 5.66 37.59
C VAL A 261 17.31 5.98 37.79
N GLU A 262 16.72 6.86 36.97
CA GLU A 262 15.30 7.22 37.06
C GLU A 262 14.34 6.04 36.82
N GLY A 263 14.79 5.00 36.10
CA GLY A 263 14.01 3.80 35.82
C GLY A 263 14.13 2.69 36.87
N VAL A 264 14.96 2.84 37.90
CA VAL A 264 15.24 1.77 38.89
C VAL A 264 14.00 1.40 39.70
N ASP A 265 13.29 2.39 40.25
CA ASP A 265 12.15 2.12 41.13
C ASP A 265 10.99 1.45 40.36
N ARG A 266 10.77 1.85 39.10
CA ARG A 266 9.79 1.19 38.22
C ARG A 266 10.17 -0.24 37.91
N PHE A 267 11.45 -0.49 37.62
CA PHE A 267 11.94 -1.83 37.34
C PHE A 267 11.79 -2.74 38.56
N ILE A 268 12.15 -2.25 39.76
CA ILE A 268 11.98 -3.00 41.01
C ILE A 268 10.50 -3.32 41.27
N ALA A 269 9.59 -2.36 41.07
CA ALA A 269 8.16 -2.59 41.23
C ALA A 269 7.63 -3.66 40.26
N ASP A 270 8.12 -3.69 39.03
CA ASP A 270 7.72 -4.66 38.00
C ASP A 270 8.23 -6.09 38.31
N LEU A 271 9.36 -6.26 39.00
CA LEU A 271 9.86 -7.58 39.40
C LEU A 271 8.87 -8.36 40.28
N ALA A 272 8.08 -7.65 41.11
CA ALA A 272 7.10 -8.28 42.01
C ALA A 272 5.94 -8.95 41.27
N PHE A 273 5.70 -8.61 39.99
CA PHE A 273 4.60 -9.15 39.19
C PHE A 273 5.04 -10.22 38.18
N LYS A 274 6.33 -10.57 38.13
CA LYS A 274 6.88 -11.56 37.20
C LYS A 274 6.89 -12.96 37.79
N SER A 275 6.65 -13.94 36.94
CA SER A 275 6.79 -15.35 37.28
C SER A 275 8.26 -15.77 37.40
N LEU A 276 8.53 -16.90 38.07
CA LEU A 276 9.87 -17.45 38.22
C LEU A 276 10.60 -17.66 36.88
N ALA A 277 9.89 -18.09 35.83
CA ALA A 277 10.46 -18.30 34.50
C ALA A 277 10.89 -16.97 33.86
N GLU A 278 10.07 -15.92 34.03
CA GLU A 278 10.36 -14.58 33.54
C GLU A 278 11.52 -13.94 34.30
N LEU A 279 11.57 -14.08 35.63
CA LEU A 279 12.67 -13.57 36.46
C LEU A 279 14.02 -14.18 36.06
N LYS A 280 14.08 -15.51 35.87
CA LYS A 280 15.29 -16.19 35.37
C LYS A 280 15.69 -15.72 33.98
N THR A 281 14.71 -15.48 33.10
CA THR A 281 14.95 -14.95 31.75
C THR A 281 15.51 -13.53 31.80
N VAL A 282 14.95 -12.67 32.65
CA VAL A 282 15.44 -11.29 32.86
C VAL A 282 16.86 -11.31 33.41
N GLN A 283 17.15 -12.13 34.42
CA GLN A 283 18.49 -12.26 35.01
C GLN A 283 19.55 -12.78 34.00
N ALA A 284 19.14 -13.69 33.11
CA ALA A 284 20.01 -14.21 32.05
C ALA A 284 20.21 -13.24 30.88
N SER A 285 19.37 -12.21 30.77
CA SER A 285 19.41 -11.28 29.64
C SER A 285 20.68 -10.40 29.63
N ASN A 286 21.26 -10.22 28.45
CA ASN A 286 22.40 -9.32 28.26
C ASN A 286 22.05 -7.86 28.61
N ASN A 287 20.78 -7.47 28.43
CA ASN A 287 20.28 -6.14 28.77
C ASN A 287 20.28 -5.88 30.27
N TYR A 288 19.85 -6.84 31.08
CA TYR A 288 19.92 -6.75 32.54
C TYR A 288 21.38 -6.63 33.02
N ARG A 289 22.26 -7.50 32.51
CA ARG A 289 23.70 -7.47 32.84
C ARG A 289 24.36 -6.15 32.47
N ALA A 290 24.05 -5.61 31.30
CA ALA A 290 24.58 -4.32 30.86
C ALA A 290 24.06 -3.16 31.72
N ARG A 291 22.79 -3.18 32.14
CA ARG A 291 22.21 -2.15 33.02
C ARG A 291 22.78 -2.22 34.43
N ILE A 292 22.95 -3.42 35.00
CA ILE A 292 23.61 -3.59 36.29
C ILE A 292 25.06 -3.12 36.22
N ALA A 293 25.83 -3.54 35.21
CA ALA A 293 27.22 -3.10 35.06
C ALA A 293 27.35 -1.58 34.96
N LEU A 294 26.45 -0.92 34.22
CA LEU A 294 26.40 0.53 34.15
C LEU A 294 26.05 1.15 35.51
N LEU A 295 25.02 0.67 36.20
CA LEU A 295 24.64 1.14 37.53
C LEU A 295 25.77 0.94 38.55
N THR A 296 26.50 -0.17 38.53
CA THR A 296 27.66 -0.39 39.40
C THR A 296 28.72 0.69 39.20
N THR A 297 28.91 1.18 37.98
CA THR A 297 29.87 2.26 37.68
C THR A 297 29.35 3.67 37.96
N THR A 298 28.04 3.92 37.81
CA THR A 298 27.48 5.28 37.90
C THR A 298 26.73 5.57 39.20
N ALA A 299 26.13 4.56 39.82
CA ALA A 299 25.29 4.65 41.01
C ALA A 299 25.25 3.29 41.76
N PRO A 300 26.32 2.93 42.50
CA PRO A 300 26.49 1.60 43.08
C PRO A 300 25.40 1.22 44.08
N GLU A 301 24.90 2.18 44.87
CA GLU A 301 23.78 1.96 45.80
C GLU A 301 22.50 1.52 45.07
N GLN A 302 22.26 2.03 43.86
CA GLN A 302 21.11 1.65 43.06
C GLN A 302 21.29 0.28 42.41
N ALA A 303 22.52 -0.08 42.03
CA ALA A 303 22.83 -1.44 41.56
C ALA A 303 22.52 -2.48 42.65
N GLU A 304 22.96 -2.23 43.89
CA GLU A 304 22.72 -3.11 45.03
C GLU A 304 21.22 -3.26 45.33
N ARG A 305 20.45 -2.16 45.25
CA ARG A 305 18.98 -2.19 45.40
C ARG A 305 18.31 -3.09 44.36
N VAL A 306 18.72 -3.01 43.10
CA VAL A 306 18.14 -3.83 42.01
C VAL A 306 18.52 -5.30 42.16
N GLU A 307 19.78 -5.59 42.49
CA GLU A 307 20.24 -6.97 42.72
C GLU A 307 19.55 -7.61 43.93
N LYS A 308 19.38 -6.85 45.01
CA LYS A 308 18.63 -7.30 46.19
C LYS A 308 17.17 -7.57 45.84
N ALA A 309 16.50 -6.66 45.14
CA ALA A 309 15.11 -6.86 44.72
C ALA A 309 14.93 -8.08 43.80
N MET A 310 15.87 -8.31 42.87
CA MET A 310 15.87 -9.51 42.02
C MET A 310 16.06 -10.80 42.84
N ARG A 311 16.93 -10.77 43.86
CA ARG A 311 17.13 -11.91 44.77
C ARG A 311 15.87 -12.19 45.58
N ASP A 312 15.31 -11.17 46.23
CA ASP A 312 14.10 -11.28 47.04
C ASP A 312 12.90 -11.78 46.20
N ALA A 313 12.79 -11.31 44.94
CA ALA A 313 11.77 -11.76 44.00
C ALA A 313 11.98 -13.21 43.53
N LEU A 314 13.21 -13.71 43.45
CA LEU A 314 13.48 -15.11 43.12
C LEU A 314 13.22 -16.03 44.34
N GLU A 315 13.54 -15.57 45.54
CA GLU A 315 13.34 -16.29 46.79
C GLU A 315 11.86 -16.38 47.20
N SER A 316 10.99 -15.46 46.77
CA SER A 316 9.55 -15.51 47.04
C SER A 316 8.82 -16.70 46.39
N PHE A 317 9.47 -17.39 45.43
CA PHE A 317 8.95 -18.58 44.75
C PHE A 317 9.64 -19.88 45.19
N GLY A 318 10.62 -19.82 46.12
CA GLY A 318 11.36 -20.97 46.66
C GLY A 318 10.80 -21.44 48.00
#